data_AF-A0A1H3UDX9-F1
#
_entry.id   AF-A0A1H3UDX9-F1
#
_cell.length_a   1.000
_cell.length_b   1.000
_cell.length_c   1.000
_cell.angle_alpha   90.00
_cell.angle_beta   90.00
_cell.angle_gamma   90.00
#
_symmetry.space_group_name_H-M   'P 1'
#
loop_
_entity.id
_entity.type
_entity.pdbx_description
1 polymer ?
#
loop_
_entity_poly.entity_id
_entity_poly.type
_entity_poly.pdbx_seq_one_letter_code
_entity_poly.pdbx_strand_id
1 'polypeptide(L)'
;MDPLIRTARVTGLLYLGLAVSGALGFLLIRSRLYAPDDAAATLANVVAHQSLARAGIAFELLTVLTQALVAVWFYRLFHAADRFAAGGIAAFGLANAIAVLSSAALLATALDAALDGEAGTVQLLYGISDNLWGVGALFFGLWLIPMGQVALRSGWLPRALGWLLIAGGIGYVLSAFLRYLTPDAQPIADLLAFPATAGEFWMIGYLLVRGVRRQATEHTSAPLEQVAA
;
A
#
# COMPACT_ATOMS: atom_id res chain seq x y z
N MET A 1 17.30 11.63 20.61
CA MET A 1 16.69 10.45 19.96
C MET A 1 17.52 10.12 18.73
N ASP A 2 17.96 8.88 18.56
CA ASP A 2 18.81 8.48 17.43
C ASP A 2 18.16 8.86 16.08
N PRO A 3 18.88 9.51 15.14
CA PRO A 3 18.36 9.89 13.83
C PRO A 3 17.71 8.74 13.05
N LEU A 4 18.21 7.51 13.20
CA LEU A 4 17.67 6.32 12.57
C LEU A 4 16.33 5.92 13.20
N ILE A 5 16.22 5.94 14.53
CA ILE A 5 14.96 5.65 15.23
C ILE A 5 13.90 6.72 14.89
N ARG A 6 14.30 7.99 14.79
CA ARG A 6 13.39 9.05 14.33
C ARG A 6 12.89 8.76 12.92
N THR A 7 13.79 8.38 12.00
CA THR A 7 13.41 8.00 10.63
C THR A 7 12.44 6.82 10.65
N ALA A 8 12.72 5.77 11.42
CA ALA A 8 11.85 4.61 11.56
C ALA A 8 10.44 4.97 12.04
N ARG A 9 10.32 5.84 13.06
CA ARG A 9 8.99 6.27 13.54
C ARG A 9 8.23 7.11 12.53
N VAL A 10 8.91 7.99 11.80
CA VAL A 10 8.27 8.76 10.71
C VAL A 10 7.82 7.81 9.60
N THR A 11 8.63 6.84 9.21
CA THR A 11 8.24 5.79 8.25
C THR A 11 7.00 5.04 8.76
N GLY A 12 6.97 4.63 10.03
CA GLY A 12 5.82 3.97 10.64
C GLY A 12 4.55 4.82 10.66
N LEU A 13 4.65 6.13 10.91
CA LEU A 13 3.51 7.05 10.89
C LEU A 13 2.95 7.25 9.48
N LEU A 14 3.83 7.40 8.48
CA LEU A 14 3.43 7.49 7.08
C LEU A 14 2.76 6.18 6.63
N TYR A 15 3.31 5.04 7.04
CA TYR A 15 2.73 3.73 6.72
C TYR A 15 1.37 3.51 7.40
N LEU A 16 1.20 3.98 8.64
CA LEU A 16 -0.11 3.99 9.30
C LEU A 16 -1.10 4.88 8.54
N GLY A 17 -0.67 6.07 8.10
CA GLY A 17 -1.49 6.97 7.29
C GLY A 17 -1.98 6.31 6.01
N LEU A 18 -1.10 5.57 5.33
CA LEU A 18 -1.43 4.74 4.17
C LEU A 18 -2.49 3.68 4.51
N ALA A 19 -2.24 2.86 5.53
CA ALA A 19 -3.15 1.79 5.91
C ALA A 19 -4.55 2.32 6.29
N VAL A 20 -4.61 3.41 7.06
CA VAL A 20 -5.88 4.03 7.47
C VAL A 20 -6.60 4.65 6.29
N SER A 21 -5.90 5.43 5.45
CA SER A 21 -6.54 6.10 4.32
C SER A 21 -7.05 5.11 3.28
N GLY A 22 -6.25 4.08 2.95
CA GLY A 22 -6.65 3.01 2.05
C GLY A 22 -7.84 2.21 2.60
N ALA A 23 -7.82 1.81 3.88
CA ALA A 23 -8.92 1.07 4.48
C ALA A 23 -10.23 1.87 4.52
N LEU A 24 -10.18 3.14 4.91
CA LEU A 24 -11.37 4.00 4.96
C LEU A 24 -11.93 4.28 3.56
N GLY A 25 -11.06 4.59 2.58
CA GLY A 25 -11.46 4.87 1.21
C GLY A 25 -12.03 3.62 0.50
N PHE A 26 -11.26 2.53 0.50
CA PHE A 26 -11.57 1.34 -0.29
C PHE A 26 -12.59 0.42 0.40
N LEU A 27 -12.48 0.16 1.70
CA LEU A 27 -13.37 -0.81 2.37
C LEU A 27 -14.67 -0.17 2.86
N LEU A 28 -14.63 1.06 3.39
CA LEU A 28 -15.80 1.71 3.98
C LEU A 28 -16.56 2.63 3.03
N ILE A 29 -15.86 3.53 2.32
CA ILE A 29 -16.52 4.52 1.48
C ILE A 29 -17.00 3.89 0.18
N ARG A 30 -16.11 3.20 -0.56
CA ARG A 30 -16.44 2.60 -1.86
C ARG A 30 -17.59 1.59 -1.79
N SER A 31 -17.67 0.77 -0.73
CA SER A 31 -18.74 -0.23 -0.54
C SER A 31 -20.14 0.39 -0.37
N ARG A 32 -20.24 1.69 -0.10
CA ARG A 32 -21.51 2.43 -0.03
C ARG A 32 -21.89 3.11 -1.34
N LEU A 33 -20.94 3.24 -2.27
CA LEU A 33 -21.11 3.99 -3.51
C LEU A 33 -21.20 3.07 -4.72
N TYR A 34 -20.42 2.00 -4.75
CA TYR A 34 -20.26 1.15 -5.93
C TYR A 34 -21.05 -0.17 -5.81
N ALA A 35 -21.95 -0.41 -6.76
CA ALA A 35 -22.64 -1.68 -6.97
C ALA A 35 -22.08 -2.34 -8.26
N PRO A 36 -21.24 -3.39 -8.16
CA PRO A 36 -20.48 -3.94 -9.30
C PRO A 36 -21.32 -4.38 -10.51
N ASP A 37 -22.59 -4.75 -10.28
CA ASP A 37 -23.48 -5.30 -11.30
C ASP A 37 -24.71 -4.42 -11.60
N ASP A 38 -24.80 -3.22 -10.99
CA ASP A 38 -25.96 -2.34 -11.13
C ASP A 38 -25.54 -0.87 -11.32
N ALA A 39 -25.50 -0.47 -12.59
CA ALA A 39 -25.15 0.90 -12.98
C ALA A 39 -26.16 1.93 -12.45
N ALA A 40 -27.44 1.59 -12.36
CA ALA A 40 -28.47 2.49 -11.87
C ALA A 40 -28.33 2.69 -10.35
N ALA A 41 -28.03 1.62 -9.61
CA ALA A 41 -27.74 1.70 -8.18
C ALA A 41 -26.46 2.48 -7.88
N THR A 42 -25.37 2.24 -8.62
CA THR A 42 -24.12 3.02 -8.47
C THR A 42 -24.38 4.50 -8.69
N LEU A 43 -25.07 4.87 -9.78
CA LEU A 43 -25.44 6.26 -10.05
C LEU A 43 -26.28 6.85 -8.90
N ALA A 44 -27.34 6.16 -8.49
CA ALA A 44 -28.22 6.61 -7.42
C ALA A 44 -27.47 6.83 -6.11
N ASN A 45 -26.56 5.92 -5.74
CA ASN A 45 -25.74 6.02 -4.54
C ASN A 45 -24.79 7.22 -4.59
N VAL A 46 -24.11 7.45 -5.71
CA VAL A 46 -23.18 8.58 -5.88
C VAL A 46 -23.94 9.92 -5.83
N VAL A 47 -25.08 10.02 -6.51
CA VAL A 47 -25.91 11.23 -6.53
C VAL A 47 -26.52 11.51 -5.15
N ALA A 48 -26.98 10.47 -4.43
CA ALA A 48 -27.54 10.61 -3.08
C ALA A 48 -26.47 10.95 -2.03
N HIS A 49 -25.24 10.50 -2.21
CA HIS A 49 -24.15 10.63 -1.22
C HIS A 49 -22.93 11.38 -1.79
N GLN A 50 -23.14 12.52 -2.46
CA GLN A 50 -22.03 13.22 -3.13
C GLN A 50 -20.89 13.65 -2.17
N SER A 51 -21.20 14.00 -0.93
CA SER A 51 -20.18 14.34 0.08
C SER A 51 -19.30 13.12 0.40
N LEU A 52 -19.90 11.93 0.44
CA LEU A 52 -19.20 10.67 0.63
C LEU A 52 -18.34 10.31 -0.59
N ALA A 53 -18.83 10.56 -1.82
CA ALA A 53 -18.05 10.40 -3.05
C ALA A 53 -16.83 11.33 -3.07
N ARG A 54 -17.00 12.62 -2.73
CA ARG A 54 -15.89 13.58 -2.59
C ARG A 54 -14.90 13.17 -1.50
N ALA A 55 -15.39 12.66 -0.37
CA ALA A 55 -14.54 12.10 0.67
C ALA A 55 -13.75 10.88 0.16
N GLY A 56 -14.36 9.99 -0.61
CA GLY A 56 -13.69 8.84 -1.24
C GLY A 56 -12.53 9.26 -2.12
N ILE A 57 -12.72 10.27 -2.98
CA ILE A 57 -11.64 10.86 -3.80
C ILE A 57 -10.53 11.44 -2.91
N ALA A 58 -10.88 12.17 -1.85
CA ALA A 58 -9.90 12.72 -0.91
C ALA A 58 -9.09 11.62 -0.20
N PHE A 59 -9.71 10.49 0.15
CA PHE A 59 -9.03 9.34 0.74
C PHE A 59 -8.10 8.62 -0.25
N GLU A 60 -8.46 8.53 -1.53
CA GLU A 60 -7.56 8.03 -2.58
C GLU A 60 -6.33 8.96 -2.70
N LEU A 61 -6.53 10.28 -2.74
CA LEU A 61 -5.41 11.24 -2.77
C LEU A 61 -4.53 11.18 -1.51
N LEU A 62 -5.12 10.98 -0.34
CA LEU A 62 -4.38 10.79 0.90
C LEU A 62 -3.58 9.48 0.88
N THR A 63 -4.15 8.42 0.30
CA THR A 63 -3.46 7.15 0.05
C THR A 63 -2.26 7.36 -0.87
N VAL A 64 -2.41 8.08 -1.98
CA VAL A 64 -1.31 8.44 -2.89
C VAL A 64 -0.20 9.19 -2.16
N LEU A 65 -0.56 10.23 -1.40
CA LEU A 65 0.41 11.05 -0.68
C LEU A 65 1.19 10.23 0.34
N THR A 66 0.49 9.46 1.17
CA THR A 66 1.10 8.65 2.22
C THR A 66 1.91 7.49 1.62
N GLN A 67 1.44 6.85 0.54
CA GLN A 67 2.16 5.81 -0.21
C GLN A 67 3.48 6.36 -0.79
N ALA A 68 3.46 7.52 -1.45
CA ALA A 68 4.65 8.10 -2.05
C ALA A 68 5.68 8.50 -0.98
N LEU A 69 5.22 9.13 0.11
CA LEU A 69 6.09 9.51 1.21
C LEU A 69 6.66 8.30 1.93
N VAL A 70 5.84 7.28 2.26
CA VAL A 70 6.33 6.08 2.94
C VAL A 70 7.33 5.32 2.08
N ALA A 71 7.17 5.28 0.75
CA ALA A 71 8.12 4.68 -0.19
C ALA A 71 9.50 5.32 -0.10
N VAL A 72 9.58 6.64 -0.18
CA VAL A 72 10.84 7.38 -0.04
C VAL A 72 11.43 7.22 1.37
N TRP A 73 10.58 7.17 2.40
CA TRP A 73 11.04 7.02 3.78
C TRP A 73 11.53 5.61 4.09
N PHE A 74 10.99 4.58 3.46
CA PHE A 74 11.55 3.24 3.52
C PHE A 74 12.90 3.15 2.83
N TYR A 75 13.07 3.82 1.68
CA TYR A 75 14.38 3.94 1.05
C TYR A 75 15.37 4.57 2.02
N ARG A 76 15.03 5.74 2.58
CA ARG A 76 15.87 6.43 3.55
C ARG A 76 16.18 5.57 4.78
N LEU A 77 15.20 4.81 5.28
CA LEU A 77 15.37 3.94 6.44
C LEU A 77 16.33 2.78 6.13
N PHE A 78 16.15 2.07 5.02
CA PHE A 78 16.87 0.83 4.74
C PHE A 78 18.08 0.99 3.80
N HIS A 79 18.35 2.19 3.29
CA HIS A 79 19.46 2.45 2.36
C HIS A 79 20.81 1.95 2.88
N ALA A 80 21.08 2.15 4.17
CA ALA A 80 22.34 1.73 4.79
C ALA A 80 22.42 0.21 5.04
N ALA A 81 21.28 -0.49 5.05
CA ALA A 81 21.22 -1.94 5.26
C ALA A 81 21.32 -2.72 3.94
N ASP A 82 20.54 -2.34 2.92
CA ASP A 82 20.56 -2.95 1.60
C ASP A 82 20.01 -1.94 0.58
N ARG A 83 20.91 -1.29 -0.17
CA ARG A 83 20.55 -0.23 -1.12
C ARG A 83 19.63 -0.73 -2.24
N PHE A 84 19.80 -1.97 -2.69
CA PHE A 84 19.00 -2.52 -3.78
C PHE A 84 17.58 -2.82 -3.30
N ALA A 85 17.43 -3.49 -2.16
CA ALA A 85 16.12 -3.75 -1.58
C ALA A 85 15.40 -2.46 -1.18
N ALA A 86 16.10 -1.49 -0.58
CA ALA A 86 15.58 -0.16 -0.31
C ALA A 86 15.08 0.54 -1.58
N GLY A 87 15.84 0.47 -2.67
CA GLY A 87 15.46 0.97 -3.99
C GLY A 87 14.21 0.29 -4.55
N GLY A 88 14.14 -1.03 -4.44
CA GLY A 88 12.97 -1.82 -4.84
C GLY A 88 11.72 -1.41 -4.10
N ILE A 89 11.80 -1.25 -2.77
CA ILE A 89 10.68 -0.75 -1.96
C ILE A 89 10.22 0.60 -2.51
N ALA A 90 11.10 1.59 -2.65
CA ALA A 90 10.70 2.89 -3.18
C ALA A 90 10.07 2.82 -4.58
N ALA A 91 10.68 2.06 -5.49
CA ALA A 91 10.21 1.92 -6.87
C ALA A 91 8.80 1.32 -6.94
N PHE A 92 8.57 0.18 -6.28
CA PHE A 92 7.26 -0.48 -6.28
C PHE A 92 6.20 0.33 -5.52
N GLY A 93 6.60 1.03 -4.45
CA GLY A 93 5.69 1.89 -3.70
C GLY A 93 5.23 3.10 -4.49
N LEU A 94 6.13 3.73 -5.25
CA LEU A 94 5.77 4.82 -6.15
C LEU A 94 4.90 4.34 -7.30
N ALA A 95 5.12 3.12 -7.82
CA ALA A 95 4.24 2.51 -8.80
C ALA A 95 2.81 2.33 -8.25
N ASN A 96 2.66 1.85 -7.00
CA ASN A 96 1.36 1.81 -6.31
C ASN A 96 0.73 3.20 -6.19
N ALA A 97 1.51 4.22 -5.81
CA ALA A 97 1.00 5.58 -5.68
C ALA A 97 0.46 6.10 -7.01
N ILE A 98 1.12 5.80 -8.14
CA ILE A 98 0.65 6.19 -9.48
C ILE A 98 -0.65 5.46 -9.83
N ALA A 99 -0.75 4.15 -9.56
CA ALA A 99 -1.97 3.38 -9.83
C ALA A 99 -3.19 3.93 -9.06
N VAL A 100 -3.00 4.25 -7.76
CA VAL A 100 -4.05 4.86 -6.93
C VAL A 100 -4.36 6.29 -7.38
N LEU A 101 -3.37 7.05 -7.85
CA LEU A 101 -3.59 8.39 -8.41
C LEU A 101 -4.46 8.34 -9.67
N SER A 102 -4.23 7.35 -10.55
CA SER A 102 -5.09 7.09 -11.69
C SER A 102 -6.52 6.73 -11.25
N SER A 103 -6.67 5.90 -10.21
CA SER A 103 -7.97 5.59 -9.61
C SER A 103 -8.68 6.86 -9.10
N ALA A 104 -7.99 7.74 -8.39
CA ALA A 104 -8.55 9.00 -7.89
C ALA A 104 -9.08 9.90 -9.03
N ALA A 105 -8.32 9.99 -10.14
CA ALA A 105 -8.74 10.75 -11.31
C ALA A 105 -10.01 10.17 -11.94
N LEU A 106 -10.09 8.84 -12.10
CA LEU A 106 -11.28 8.17 -12.62
C LEU A 106 -12.50 8.39 -11.73
N LEU A 107 -12.35 8.31 -10.41
CA LEU A 107 -13.45 8.55 -9.48
C LEU A 107 -13.92 10.02 -9.48
N ALA A 108 -13.00 10.97 -9.69
CA ALA A 108 -13.36 12.37 -9.87
C ALA A 108 -14.22 12.56 -11.14
N THR A 109 -13.79 11.98 -12.27
CA THR A 109 -14.58 11.99 -13.51
C THR A 109 -15.91 11.25 -13.36
N ALA A 110 -15.94 10.17 -12.57
CA ALA A 110 -17.17 9.42 -12.30
C ALA A 110 -18.18 10.26 -11.50
N LEU A 111 -17.71 11.12 -10.59
CA LEU A 111 -18.59 12.04 -9.88
C LEU A 111 -19.21 13.07 -10.83
N ASP A 112 -18.44 13.65 -11.74
CA ASP A 112 -18.97 14.60 -12.73
C ASP A 112 -20.00 13.92 -13.65
N ALA A 113 -19.66 12.74 -14.19
CA ALA A 113 -20.57 11.94 -15.01
C ALA A 113 -21.86 11.54 -14.27
N ALA A 114 -21.77 11.31 -12.95
CA ALA A 114 -22.95 11.00 -12.13
C ALA A 114 -23.90 12.20 -12.01
N LEU A 115 -23.36 13.42 -11.94
CA LEU A 115 -24.16 14.65 -11.90
C LEU A 115 -24.85 14.93 -13.24
N ASP A 116 -24.27 14.46 -14.34
CA ASP A 116 -24.87 14.50 -15.68
C ASP A 116 -25.84 13.33 -15.96
N GLY A 117 -25.97 12.38 -15.02
CA GLY A 117 -26.89 11.25 -15.11
C GLY A 117 -26.39 10.07 -15.96
N GLU A 118 -25.10 10.01 -16.26
CA GLU A 118 -24.50 9.00 -17.15
C GLU A 118 -24.19 7.67 -16.42
N ALA A 119 -25.22 6.91 -16.05
CA ALA A 119 -25.07 5.67 -15.28
C ALA A 119 -23.99 4.70 -15.82
N GLY A 120 -23.94 4.51 -17.14
CA GLY A 120 -22.97 3.63 -17.79
C GLY A 120 -21.53 4.11 -17.64
N THR A 121 -21.28 5.42 -17.79
CA THR A 121 -19.96 6.04 -17.62
C THR A 121 -19.49 5.91 -16.17
N VAL A 122 -20.38 6.19 -15.21
CA VAL A 122 -20.08 6.04 -13.77
C VAL A 122 -19.68 4.59 -13.45
N GLN A 123 -20.47 3.62 -13.92
CA GLN A 123 -20.21 2.20 -13.68
C GLN A 123 -18.86 1.77 -14.25
N LEU A 124 -18.56 2.18 -15.49
CA LEU A 124 -17.29 1.87 -16.14
C LEU A 124 -16.11 2.45 -15.36
N LEU A 125 -16.17 3.72 -14.97
CA LEU A 125 -15.07 4.39 -14.26
C LEU A 125 -14.81 3.80 -12.88
N TYR A 126 -15.86 3.47 -12.11
CA TYR A 126 -15.71 2.75 -10.85
C TYR A 126 -15.14 1.34 -11.07
N GLY A 127 -15.56 0.63 -12.12
CA GLY A 127 -15.04 -0.69 -12.46
C GLY A 127 -13.56 -0.68 -12.89
N ILE A 128 -13.12 0.32 -13.66
CA ILE A 128 -11.70 0.50 -13.99
C ILE A 128 -10.91 0.84 -12.73
N SER A 129 -11.44 1.73 -11.89
CA SER A 129 -10.83 2.08 -10.60
C SER A 129 -10.67 0.85 -9.70
N ASP A 130 -11.68 -0.02 -9.59
CA ASP A 130 -11.59 -1.28 -8.84
C ASP A 130 -10.50 -2.20 -9.41
N ASN A 131 -10.44 -2.32 -10.74
CA ASN A 131 -9.40 -3.10 -11.40
C ASN A 131 -8.01 -2.51 -11.22
N LEU A 132 -7.83 -1.19 -11.09
CA LEU A 132 -6.53 -0.59 -10.77
C LEU A 132 -6.01 -1.05 -9.39
N TRP A 133 -6.90 -1.18 -8.40
CA TRP A 133 -6.55 -1.78 -7.10
C TRP A 133 -6.24 -3.28 -7.25
N GLY A 134 -7.03 -4.01 -8.05
CA GLY A 134 -6.84 -5.42 -8.33
C GLY A 134 -5.50 -5.74 -9.01
N VAL A 135 -5.16 -5.08 -10.13
CA VAL A 135 -3.86 -5.26 -10.80
C VAL A 135 -2.72 -4.67 -9.98
N GLY A 136 -2.98 -3.61 -9.21
CA GLY A 136 -2.02 -2.97 -8.31
C GLY A 136 -1.52 -3.90 -7.20
N ALA A 137 -2.29 -4.94 -6.85
CA ALA A 137 -1.87 -5.98 -5.91
C ALA A 137 -0.49 -6.58 -6.27
N LEU A 138 -0.15 -6.65 -7.56
CA LEU A 138 1.18 -7.06 -8.03
C LEU A 138 2.30 -6.23 -7.38
N PHE A 139 2.16 -4.90 -7.43
CA PHE A 139 3.16 -3.98 -6.89
C PHE A 139 3.08 -3.87 -5.36
N PHE A 140 1.92 -4.04 -4.74
CA PHE A 140 1.83 -4.27 -3.29
C PHE A 140 2.63 -5.52 -2.86
N GLY A 141 2.54 -6.61 -3.62
CA GLY A 141 3.33 -7.81 -3.36
C GLY A 141 4.84 -7.58 -3.51
N LEU A 142 5.24 -6.99 -4.64
CA LEU A 142 6.64 -6.65 -4.93
C LEU A 142 7.22 -5.61 -3.97
N TRP A 143 6.39 -4.79 -3.33
CA TRP A 143 6.78 -3.86 -2.26
C TRP A 143 7.16 -4.58 -0.95
N LEU A 144 6.42 -5.63 -0.57
CA LEU A 144 6.64 -6.36 0.69
C LEU A 144 7.83 -7.32 0.65
N ILE A 145 8.09 -7.95 -0.50
CA ILE A 145 9.21 -8.89 -0.66
C ILE A 145 10.56 -8.27 -0.28
N PRO A 146 11.00 -7.13 -0.85
CA PRO A 146 12.27 -6.50 -0.48
C PRO A 146 12.26 -5.99 0.96
N MET A 147 11.13 -5.54 1.52
CA MET A 147 11.06 -5.22 2.96
C MET A 147 11.40 -6.44 3.82
N GLY A 148 10.80 -7.58 3.51
CA GLY A 148 11.05 -8.81 4.23
C GLY A 148 12.50 -9.28 4.07
N GLN A 149 13.08 -9.13 2.88
CA GLN A 149 14.50 -9.42 2.64
C GLN A 149 15.42 -8.55 3.51
N VAL A 150 15.16 -7.24 3.59
CA VAL A 150 15.91 -6.34 4.49
C VAL A 150 15.77 -6.80 5.94
N ALA A 151 14.55 -7.13 6.39
CA ALA A 151 14.31 -7.58 7.75
C ALA A 151 15.10 -8.86 8.10
N LEU A 152 15.22 -9.80 7.14
CA LEU A 152 15.93 -11.06 7.31
C LEU A 152 17.46 -10.92 7.25
N ARG A 153 17.97 -10.01 6.40
CA ARG A 153 19.42 -9.82 6.18
C ARG A 153 20.06 -8.87 7.19
N SER A 154 19.40 -7.75 7.48
CA SER A 154 19.95 -6.70 8.34
C SER A 154 19.88 -7.02 9.83
N GLY A 155 18.94 -7.88 10.24
CA GLY A 155 18.66 -8.12 11.66
C GLY A 155 17.99 -6.95 12.37
N TRP A 156 17.66 -5.84 11.69
CA TRP A 156 17.09 -4.63 12.29
C TRP A 156 15.64 -4.81 12.77
N LEU A 157 14.98 -5.83 12.25
CA LEU A 157 13.59 -6.21 12.48
C LEU A 157 13.50 -7.69 12.88
N PRO A 158 12.37 -8.15 13.46
CA PRO A 158 12.15 -9.57 13.74
C PRO A 158 12.22 -10.44 12.48
N ARG A 159 12.92 -11.57 12.55
CA ARG A 159 13.00 -12.51 11.42
C ARG A 159 11.63 -13.09 11.03
N ALA A 160 10.77 -13.34 12.02
CA ALA A 160 9.41 -13.78 11.80
C ALA A 160 8.60 -12.76 10.98
N LEU A 161 8.76 -11.46 11.26
CA LEU A 161 8.17 -10.39 10.44
C LEU A 161 8.70 -10.43 9.01
N GLY A 162 10.01 -10.64 8.82
CA GLY A 162 10.60 -10.76 7.49
C GLY A 162 10.01 -11.88 6.65
N TRP A 163 9.83 -13.08 7.22
CA TRP A 163 9.18 -14.20 6.52
C TRP A 163 7.70 -13.93 6.23
N LEU A 164 6.98 -13.34 7.18
CA LEU A 164 5.57 -13.00 7.01
C LEU A 164 5.38 -12.00 5.86
N LEU A 165 6.24 -10.98 5.75
CA LEU A 165 6.22 -10.01 4.65
C LEU A 165 6.52 -10.65 3.29
N ILE A 166 7.51 -11.55 3.21
CA ILE A 166 7.81 -12.25 1.95
C ILE A 166 6.65 -13.15 1.55
N ALA A 167 6.12 -13.95 2.48
CA ALA A 167 4.98 -14.84 2.21
C ALA A 167 3.75 -14.05 1.76
N GLY A 168 3.42 -12.96 2.46
CA GLY A 168 2.34 -12.05 2.08
C GLY A 168 2.59 -11.38 0.73
N GLY A 169 3.83 -10.96 0.45
CA GLY A 169 4.20 -10.37 -0.82
C GLY A 169 4.01 -11.33 -2.00
N ILE A 170 4.45 -12.59 -1.84
CA ILE A 170 4.19 -13.66 -2.82
C ILE A 170 2.67 -13.89 -2.98
N GLY A 171 1.93 -13.90 -1.86
CA GLY A 171 0.47 -14.03 -1.86
C GLY A 171 -0.21 -12.96 -2.69
N TYR A 172 0.20 -11.68 -2.55
CA TYR A 172 -0.31 -10.57 -3.35
C TYR A 172 0.03 -10.67 -4.84
N VAL A 173 1.24 -11.11 -5.18
CA VAL A 173 1.61 -11.34 -6.58
C VAL A 173 0.72 -12.43 -7.17
N LEU A 174 0.58 -13.56 -6.48
CA LEU A 174 -0.26 -14.67 -6.94
C LEU A 174 -1.73 -14.28 -7.03
N SER A 175 -2.26 -13.51 -6.07
CA SER A 175 -3.66 -13.05 -6.09
C SER A 175 -3.95 -12.16 -7.30
N ALA A 176 -3.00 -11.29 -7.69
CA ALA A 176 -3.11 -10.49 -8.90
C ALA A 176 -3.25 -11.37 -10.16
N PHE A 177 -2.48 -12.45 -10.29
CA PHE A 177 -2.62 -13.37 -11.43
C PHE A 177 -3.89 -14.22 -11.36
N LEU A 178 -4.21 -14.80 -10.19
CA LEU A 178 -5.37 -15.66 -10.00
C LEU A 178 -6.68 -14.93 -10.28
N ARG A 179 -6.78 -13.65 -9.87
CA ARG A 179 -7.96 -12.82 -10.11
C ARG A 179 -8.37 -12.78 -11.59
N TYR A 180 -7.42 -12.81 -12.52
CA TYR A 180 -7.68 -12.70 -13.95
C TYR A 180 -7.54 -14.02 -14.73
N LEU A 181 -6.67 -14.93 -14.28
CA LEU A 181 -6.46 -16.22 -14.94
C LEU A 181 -7.44 -17.30 -14.48
N THR A 182 -8.02 -17.16 -13.28
CA THR A 182 -8.84 -18.21 -12.68
C THR A 182 -9.97 -17.58 -11.84
N PRO A 183 -11.04 -17.06 -12.46
CA PRO A 183 -12.12 -16.37 -11.76
C PRO A 183 -12.75 -17.20 -10.62
N ASP A 184 -12.82 -18.52 -10.75
CA ASP A 184 -13.37 -19.43 -9.74
C ASP A 184 -12.49 -19.55 -8.47
N ALA A 185 -11.24 -19.06 -8.51
CA ALA A 185 -10.29 -19.11 -7.40
C ALA A 185 -10.22 -17.81 -6.59
N GLN A 186 -11.15 -16.87 -6.78
CA GLN A 186 -11.22 -15.61 -6.02
C GLN A 186 -11.13 -15.79 -4.49
N PRO A 187 -11.83 -16.75 -3.85
CA PRO A 187 -11.71 -16.95 -2.40
C PRO A 187 -10.30 -17.34 -1.95
N ILE A 188 -9.56 -18.05 -2.81
CA ILE A 188 -8.17 -18.43 -2.55
C ILE A 188 -7.27 -17.18 -2.70
N ALA A 189 -7.52 -16.35 -3.71
CA ALA A 189 -6.79 -15.10 -3.92
C ALA A 189 -6.92 -14.14 -2.72
N ASP A 190 -8.11 -14.04 -2.13
CA ASP A 190 -8.34 -13.23 -0.93
C ASP A 190 -7.62 -13.78 0.31
N LEU A 191 -7.63 -15.11 0.49
CA LEU A 191 -6.93 -15.76 1.60
C LEU A 191 -5.41 -15.55 1.51
N LEU A 192 -4.85 -15.52 0.30
CA LEU A 192 -3.42 -15.29 0.06
C LEU A 192 -2.96 -13.87 0.43
N ALA A 193 -3.87 -12.88 0.46
CA ALA A 193 -3.56 -11.52 0.86
C ALA A 193 -3.51 -11.34 2.39
N PHE A 194 -4.14 -12.23 3.16
CA PHE A 194 -4.23 -12.09 4.63
C PHE A 194 -2.87 -12.04 5.36
N PRO A 195 -1.87 -12.88 5.03
CA PRO A 195 -0.54 -12.81 5.63
C PRO A 195 0.15 -11.46 5.38
N ALA A 196 -0.10 -10.82 4.23
CA ALA A 196 0.44 -9.50 3.93
C ALA A 196 -0.11 -8.47 4.90
N THR A 197 -1.45 -8.39 5.04
CA THR A 197 -2.10 -7.47 5.97
C THR A 197 -1.55 -7.61 7.41
N ALA A 198 -1.40 -8.85 7.89
CA ALA A 198 -0.81 -9.10 9.20
C ALA A 198 0.65 -8.62 9.30
N GLY A 199 1.46 -8.86 8.26
CA GLY A 199 2.84 -8.39 8.17
C GLY A 199 2.96 -6.87 8.16
N GLU A 200 2.10 -6.18 7.40
CA GLU A 200 2.09 -4.73 7.31
C GLU A 200 1.72 -4.07 8.63
N PHE A 201 0.65 -4.53 9.29
CA PHE A 201 0.27 -4.01 10.61
C PHE A 201 1.35 -4.28 11.68
N TRP A 202 2.01 -5.44 11.62
CA TRP A 202 3.14 -5.71 12.51
C TRP A 202 4.33 -4.77 12.20
N MET A 203 4.67 -4.54 10.93
CA MET A 203 5.70 -3.56 10.54
C MET A 203 5.37 -2.17 11.07
N ILE A 204 4.14 -1.68 10.84
CA ILE A 204 3.66 -0.38 11.32
C ILE A 204 3.84 -0.27 12.83
N GLY A 205 3.28 -1.22 13.59
CA GLY A 205 3.37 -1.22 15.06
C GLY A 205 4.81 -1.29 15.55
N TYR A 206 5.65 -2.10 14.91
CA TYR A 206 7.06 -2.23 15.29
C TYR A 206 7.84 -0.93 15.06
N LEU A 207 7.69 -0.30 13.90
CA LEU A 207 8.35 0.97 13.57
C LEU A 207 7.92 2.11 14.50
N LEU A 208 6.64 2.16 14.88
CA LEU A 208 6.12 3.18 15.79
C LEU A 208 6.63 3.01 17.22
N VAL A 209 6.57 1.78 17.76
CA VAL A 209 6.89 1.51 19.16
C VAL A 209 8.39 1.32 19.38
N ARG A 210 9.02 0.43 18.60
CA ARG A 210 10.42 0.02 18.76
C ARG A 210 11.37 0.77 17.83
N GLY A 211 10.90 1.22 16.66
CA GLY A 211 11.76 1.77 15.61
C GLY A 211 12.56 0.66 14.93
N VAL A 212 13.81 0.48 15.33
CA VAL A 212 14.73 -0.57 14.84
C VAL A 212 15.53 -1.15 16.01
N ARG A 213 16.10 -2.36 15.86
CA ARG A 213 16.97 -2.96 16.89
C ARG A 213 18.29 -2.21 17.04
N ARG A 214 18.95 -2.34 18.20
CA ARG A 214 20.24 -1.70 18.53
C ARG A 214 21.38 -1.98 17.53
N GLN A 215 21.40 -3.16 16.93
CA GLN A 215 22.36 -3.49 15.87
C GLN A 215 22.32 -2.50 14.69
N ALA A 216 21.16 -1.91 14.42
CA ALA A 216 20.99 -0.92 13.36
C ALA A 216 21.67 0.41 13.69
N THR A 217 21.57 0.85 14.95
CA THR A 217 22.18 2.09 15.41
C THR A 217 23.71 1.96 15.46
N GLU A 218 24.22 0.79 15.88
CA GLU A 218 25.66 0.48 15.92
C GLU A 218 26.30 0.44 14.52
N HIS A 219 25.63 -0.19 13.53
CA HIS A 219 26.09 -0.19 12.14
C HIS A 219 26.14 1.20 11.50
N THR A 220 25.24 2.10 11.89
CA THR A 220 25.21 3.46 11.34
C THR A 220 26.20 4.40 12.05
N SER A 221 26.61 4.07 13.29
CA SER A 221 27.55 4.87 14.09
C SER A 221 29.02 4.45 14.00
N ALA A 222 29.35 3.37 13.27
CA ALA A 222 30.73 2.92 13.12
C ALA A 222 31.58 3.96 12.36
N PRO A 223 32.68 4.49 12.93
CA PRO A 223 33.56 5.44 12.24
C PRO A 223 34.22 4.80 11.01
N LEU A 224 34.44 5.58 9.96
CA LEU A 224 35.10 5.18 8.70
C LEU A 224 36.59 4.75 8.85
N GLU A 225 37.11 4.59 10.06
CA GLU A 225 38.54 4.36 10.34
C GLU A 225 39.01 2.90 10.22
N GLN A 226 38.13 1.91 10.02
CA GLN A 226 38.55 0.50 10.00
C GLN A 226 38.68 -0.15 8.61
N VAL A 227 38.65 0.63 7.52
CA VAL A 227 38.86 0.10 6.15
C VAL A 227 40.25 0.47 5.58
N ALA A 228 41.15 1.03 6.39
CA ALA A 228 42.49 1.43 5.96
C ALA A 228 43.64 0.73 6.73
N ALA A 229 43.51 -0.57 7.00
CA ALA A 229 44.59 -1.41 7.53
C ALA A 229 44.84 -2.62 6.63
#